data_AF-A0A8T1X8D4-F1
#
_entry.id   AF-A0A8T1X8D4-F1
#
_cell.length_a   1.000
_cell.length_b   1.000
_cell.length_c   1.000
_cell.angle_alpha   90.00
_cell.angle_beta   90.00
_cell.angle_gamma   90.00
#
_symmetry.space_group_name_H-M   'P 1'
#
loop_
_entity.id
_entity.type
_entity.pdbx_description
1 polymer ?
#
loop_
_entity_poly.entity_id
_entity_poly.type
_entity_poly.pdbx_seq_one_letter_code
_entity_poly.pdbx_strand_id
1 'polypeptide(L)'
;MTDTLVEVSDKLGERLKELSAFLENQHAVDSVEETLGHLRAEVDAAMVRSRARAQQCAILLFQSSDPPSLLRFLAASADFADDIRKRDIAHTRAGVLELLAAFLESYGENRALSKQHVVAIYKACQGTARADAFNRVKAQALSVVINVLRFCDKQVSSEDIEPGEYVDKLFYDIKFSKATQTAKGQMLEVIGHLVQKFPEDVKGLVPPLLSWIEGELQKQFASNSPEMLLVNGLLFALARLLECEPERYIHNEGMRKKVYS
;
A
#
# COMPACT_ATOMS: atom_id res chain seq x y z
N MET A 1 0.59 23.99 -30.76
CA MET A 1 -0.07 23.09 -29.78
C MET A 1 0.67 21.77 -29.56
N THR A 2 1.65 21.42 -30.38
CA THR A 2 2.51 20.22 -30.26
C THR A 2 3.72 20.41 -29.34
N ASP A 3 4.26 21.62 -29.17
CA ASP A 3 5.50 21.82 -28.36
C ASP A 3 5.30 21.58 -26.87
N THR A 4 4.19 22.04 -26.32
CA THR A 4 3.82 21.78 -24.92
C THR A 4 3.40 20.31 -24.70
N LEU A 5 3.16 19.59 -25.82
CA LEU A 5 3.06 18.14 -26.05
C LEU A 5 4.33 17.34 -25.68
N VAL A 6 5.49 17.98 -25.77
CA VAL A 6 6.79 17.30 -25.63
C VAL A 6 7.39 17.62 -24.26
N GLU A 7 7.42 18.90 -23.86
CA GLU A 7 8.10 19.37 -22.63
C GLU A 7 7.74 18.67 -21.29
N VAL A 8 6.48 18.37 -21.01
CA VAL A 8 6.09 17.74 -19.71
C VAL A 8 6.44 16.26 -19.67
N SER A 9 6.40 15.57 -20.82
CA SER A 9 6.86 14.18 -20.90
C SER A 9 8.38 14.11 -20.69
N ASP A 10 9.10 15.13 -21.13
CA ASP A 10 10.55 15.20 -21.00
C ASP A 10 10.93 15.44 -19.54
N LYS A 11 10.30 16.40 -18.85
CA LYS A 11 10.60 16.68 -17.42
C LYS A 11 10.24 15.51 -16.49
N LEU A 12 9.05 14.93 -16.63
CA LEU A 12 8.66 13.76 -15.84
C LEU A 12 9.65 12.61 -16.08
N GLY A 13 10.04 12.42 -17.33
CA GLY A 13 10.99 11.38 -17.69
C GLY A 13 12.39 11.63 -17.13
N GLU A 14 12.89 12.86 -17.17
CA GLU A 14 14.16 13.28 -16.57
C GLU A 14 14.19 13.00 -15.06
N ARG A 15 13.13 13.34 -14.32
CA ARG A 15 13.05 13.05 -12.87
C ARG A 15 13.07 11.56 -12.56
N LEU A 16 12.46 10.73 -13.41
CA LEU A 16 12.54 9.27 -13.27
C LEU A 16 13.95 8.73 -13.56
N LYS A 17 14.68 9.33 -14.52
CA LYS A 17 16.09 8.98 -14.79
C LYS A 17 16.97 9.35 -13.62
N GLU A 18 16.83 10.56 -13.08
CA GLU A 18 17.56 11.04 -11.90
C GLU A 18 17.36 10.11 -10.70
N LEU A 19 16.10 9.76 -10.41
CA LEU A 19 15.77 8.84 -9.32
C LEU A 19 16.40 7.46 -9.51
N SER A 20 16.44 6.96 -10.75
CA SER A 20 17.06 5.67 -11.06
C SER A 20 18.59 5.72 -10.99
N ALA A 21 19.18 6.79 -11.52
CA ALA A 21 20.62 7.04 -11.48
C ALA A 21 21.14 7.17 -10.03
N PHE A 22 20.29 7.64 -9.10
CA PHE A 22 20.62 7.64 -7.68
C PHE A 22 20.98 6.24 -7.17
N LEU A 23 20.41 5.14 -7.69
CA LEU A 23 20.80 3.79 -7.26
C LEU A 23 22.26 3.50 -7.59
N GLU A 24 22.72 3.91 -8.76
CA GLU A 24 24.09 3.68 -9.24
C GLU A 24 25.09 4.66 -8.59
N ASN A 25 24.71 5.92 -8.43
CA ASN A 25 25.56 6.97 -7.87
C ASN A 25 24.77 7.87 -6.92
N GLN A 26 25.17 7.93 -5.65
CA GLN A 26 24.51 8.76 -4.63
C GLN A 26 24.50 10.26 -4.98
N HIS A 27 25.45 10.72 -5.80
CA HIS A 27 25.58 12.11 -6.24
C HIS A 27 24.90 12.37 -7.60
N ALA A 28 24.14 11.40 -8.12
CA ALA A 28 23.34 11.61 -9.33
C ALA A 28 22.19 12.62 -9.11
N VAL A 29 21.83 12.86 -7.85
CA VAL A 29 20.87 13.89 -7.43
C VAL A 29 21.43 14.67 -6.25
N ASP A 30 21.15 15.98 -6.22
CA ASP A 30 21.53 16.84 -5.10
C ASP A 30 20.68 16.54 -3.86
N SER A 31 19.38 16.26 -4.07
CA SER A 31 18.44 15.88 -3.03
C SER A 31 17.35 14.96 -3.58
N VAL A 32 17.27 13.75 -3.03
CA VAL A 32 16.20 12.79 -3.36
C VAL A 32 14.83 13.35 -3.02
N GLU A 33 14.70 14.03 -1.88
CA GLU A 33 13.42 14.62 -1.43
C GLU A 33 12.93 15.68 -2.42
N GLU A 34 13.85 16.50 -2.94
CA GLU A 34 13.54 17.50 -3.95
C GLU A 34 13.16 16.87 -5.29
N THR A 35 13.90 15.84 -5.75
CA THR A 35 13.55 15.07 -6.96
C THR A 35 12.16 14.47 -6.85
N LEU A 36 11.78 13.88 -5.70
CA LEU A 36 10.44 13.34 -5.47
C LEU A 36 9.37 14.44 -5.42
N GLY A 37 9.68 15.61 -4.84
CA GLY A 37 8.80 16.78 -4.84
C GLY A 37 8.52 17.31 -6.26
N HIS A 38 9.56 17.44 -7.08
CA HIS A 38 9.43 17.81 -8.49
C HIS A 38 8.67 16.76 -9.29
N LEU A 39 8.95 15.47 -9.06
CA LEU A 39 8.21 14.39 -9.71
C LEU A 39 6.71 14.49 -9.39
N ARG A 40 6.34 14.72 -8.13
CA ARG A 40 4.94 14.90 -7.73
C ARG A 40 4.28 16.08 -8.46
N ALA A 41 4.96 17.23 -8.52
CA ALA A 41 4.43 18.41 -9.20
C ALA A 41 4.18 18.16 -10.71
N GLU A 42 5.10 17.47 -11.39
CA GLU A 42 4.95 17.10 -12.81
C GLU A 42 3.81 16.09 -13.01
N VAL A 43 3.63 15.14 -12.08
CA VAL A 43 2.50 14.21 -12.09
C VAL A 43 1.18 14.96 -11.95
N ASP A 44 1.06 15.85 -10.96
CA ASP A 44 -0.16 16.64 -10.74
C ASP A 44 -0.50 17.48 -11.97
N ALA A 45 0.50 18.17 -12.54
CA ALA A 45 0.34 18.94 -13.77
C ALA A 45 -0.10 18.07 -14.96
N ALA A 46 0.45 16.87 -15.13
CA ALA A 46 0.08 15.97 -16.22
C ALA A 46 -1.34 15.41 -16.07
N MET A 47 -1.74 15.05 -14.85
CA MET A 47 -3.02 14.39 -14.55
C MET A 47 -4.23 15.31 -14.77
N VAL A 48 -4.09 16.61 -14.49
CA VAL A 48 -5.20 17.58 -14.66
C VAL A 48 -5.28 18.19 -16.06
N ARG A 49 -4.21 18.09 -16.84
CA ARG A 49 -4.08 18.83 -18.12
C ARG A 49 -4.93 18.27 -19.24
N SER A 50 -4.89 16.96 -19.47
CA SER A 50 -5.72 16.29 -20.47
C SER A 50 -5.68 14.78 -20.28
N ARG A 51 -6.67 14.06 -20.85
CA ARG A 51 -6.71 12.60 -20.81
C ARG A 51 -5.46 11.94 -21.42
N ALA A 52 -5.01 12.42 -22.59
CA ALA A 52 -3.83 11.87 -23.25
C ALA A 52 -2.57 12.04 -22.39
N ARG A 53 -2.44 13.19 -21.71
CA ARG A 53 -1.34 13.44 -20.78
C ARG A 53 -1.39 12.57 -19.54
N ALA A 54 -2.56 12.42 -18.93
CA ALA A 54 -2.76 11.53 -17.80
C ALA A 54 -2.40 10.07 -18.17
N GLN A 55 -2.78 9.61 -19.37
CA GLN A 55 -2.43 8.27 -19.87
C GLN A 55 -0.91 8.11 -20.05
N GLN A 56 -0.26 9.08 -20.69
CA GLN A 56 1.20 9.05 -20.87
C GLN A 56 1.94 9.07 -19.52
N CYS A 57 1.46 9.88 -18.57
CA CYS A 57 1.98 9.93 -17.21
C CYS A 57 1.87 8.55 -16.53
N ALA A 58 0.69 7.92 -16.57
CA ALA A 58 0.51 6.59 -15.98
C ALA A 58 1.43 5.53 -16.61
N ILE A 59 1.61 5.55 -17.94
CA ILE A 59 2.54 4.65 -18.64
C ILE A 59 3.97 4.88 -18.15
N LEU A 60 4.43 6.14 -18.07
CA LEU A 60 5.76 6.49 -17.59
C LEU A 60 6.00 6.04 -16.14
N LEU A 61 5.05 6.33 -15.24
CA LEU A 61 5.18 6.02 -13.82
C LEU A 61 5.17 4.52 -13.50
N PHE A 62 4.45 3.70 -14.29
CA PHE A 62 4.19 2.30 -13.90
C PHE A 62 4.72 1.26 -14.89
N GLN A 63 4.86 1.57 -16.18
CA GLN A 63 5.19 0.57 -17.21
C GLN A 63 6.52 0.84 -17.93
N SER A 64 6.97 2.11 -17.98
CA SER A 64 8.14 2.51 -18.75
C SER A 64 9.42 1.76 -18.36
N SER A 65 10.21 1.42 -19.37
CA SER A 65 11.53 0.82 -19.24
C SER A 65 12.68 1.82 -19.27
N ASP A 66 12.55 2.83 -20.12
CA ASP A 66 13.48 3.95 -20.24
C ASP A 66 12.65 5.21 -20.47
N PRO A 67 12.55 6.11 -19.48
CA PRO A 67 13.16 6.01 -18.16
C PRO A 67 12.57 4.88 -17.30
N PRO A 68 13.30 4.32 -16.31
CA PRO A 68 12.74 3.31 -15.42
C PRO A 68 11.57 3.85 -14.61
N SER A 69 10.46 3.12 -14.61
CA SER A 69 9.25 3.46 -13.86
C SER A 69 9.47 3.38 -12.34
N LEU A 70 8.54 3.94 -11.55
CA LEU A 70 8.61 3.84 -10.08
C LEU A 70 8.56 2.40 -9.58
N LEU A 71 7.78 1.53 -10.26
CA LEU A 71 7.72 0.12 -9.91
C LEU A 71 9.05 -0.60 -10.21
N ARG A 72 9.73 -0.22 -11.30
CA ARG A 72 11.06 -0.73 -11.61
C ARG A 72 12.11 -0.23 -10.63
N PHE A 73 12.04 1.03 -10.21
CA PHE A 73 12.89 1.56 -9.15
C PHE A 73 12.72 0.76 -7.85
N LEU A 74 11.49 0.49 -7.42
CA LEU A 74 11.22 -0.31 -6.21
C LEU A 74 11.80 -1.73 -6.33
N ALA A 75 11.64 -2.37 -7.50
CA ALA A 75 12.18 -3.71 -7.73
C ALA A 75 13.72 -3.72 -7.72
N ALA A 76 14.37 -2.80 -8.45
CA ALA A 76 15.82 -2.72 -8.54
C ALA A 76 16.49 -2.36 -7.21
N SER A 77 15.79 -1.58 -6.37
CA SER A 77 16.31 -1.13 -5.08
C SER A 77 16.05 -2.12 -3.94
N ALA A 78 15.19 -3.13 -4.10
CA ALA A 78 14.81 -4.06 -3.03
C ALA A 78 16.01 -4.87 -2.50
N ASP A 79 16.80 -5.42 -3.41
CA ASP A 79 17.96 -6.28 -3.11
C ASP A 79 19.29 -5.51 -3.11
N PHE A 80 19.24 -4.21 -2.83
CA PHE A 80 20.45 -3.38 -2.88
C PHE A 80 21.51 -3.89 -1.90
N ALA A 81 22.64 -4.31 -2.45
CA ALA A 81 23.65 -5.10 -1.73
C ALA A 81 24.61 -4.27 -0.87
N ASP A 82 24.78 -2.97 -1.17
CA ASP A 82 25.73 -2.13 -0.45
C ASP A 82 25.12 -1.64 0.89
N ASP A 83 25.66 -2.19 1.98
CA ASP A 83 25.24 -1.94 3.35
C ASP A 83 25.45 -0.49 3.82
N ILE A 84 26.35 0.27 3.19
CA ILE A 84 26.60 1.67 3.54
C ILE A 84 25.39 2.52 3.16
N ARG A 85 24.88 2.33 1.94
CA ARG A 85 23.81 3.14 1.35
C ARG A 85 22.41 2.56 1.56
N LYS A 86 22.33 1.38 2.17
CA LYS A 86 21.07 0.63 2.38
C LYS A 86 19.99 1.43 3.10
N ARG A 87 20.37 2.26 4.08
CA ARG A 87 19.41 3.11 4.82
C ARG A 87 18.88 4.25 3.97
N ASP A 88 19.74 4.91 3.20
CA ASP A 88 19.34 6.01 2.33
C ASP A 88 18.43 5.49 1.22
N ILE A 89 18.75 4.33 0.66
CA ILE A 89 17.89 3.68 -0.35
C ILE A 89 16.56 3.24 0.24
N ALA A 90 16.54 2.69 1.45
CA ALA A 90 15.28 2.39 2.13
C ALA A 90 14.45 3.66 2.38
N HIS A 91 15.09 4.78 2.70
CA HIS A 91 14.43 6.08 2.84
C HIS A 91 13.83 6.54 1.49
N THR A 92 14.59 6.45 0.40
CA THR A 92 14.09 6.75 -0.95
C THR A 92 12.92 5.84 -1.35
N ARG A 93 13.00 4.52 -1.10
CA ARG A 93 11.88 3.60 -1.34
C ARG A 93 10.63 4.02 -0.58
N ALA A 94 10.77 4.41 0.69
CA ALA A 94 9.64 4.92 1.47
C ALA A 94 9.04 6.18 0.84
N GLY A 95 9.85 7.13 0.38
CA GLY A 95 9.39 8.32 -0.33
C GLY A 95 8.65 8.02 -1.65
N VAL A 96 9.14 7.05 -2.42
CA VAL A 96 8.44 6.58 -3.64
C VAL A 96 7.09 5.96 -3.30
N LEU A 97 7.01 5.14 -2.24
CA LEU A 97 5.74 4.55 -1.79
C LEU A 97 4.77 5.60 -1.25
N GLU A 98 5.27 6.65 -0.57
CA GLU A 98 4.47 7.80 -0.14
C GLU A 98 3.88 8.55 -1.35
N LEU A 99 4.68 8.75 -2.41
CA LEU A 99 4.20 9.34 -3.66
C LEU A 99 3.16 8.47 -4.36
N LEU A 100 3.36 7.14 -4.40
CA LEU A 100 2.37 6.20 -4.94
C LEU A 100 1.05 6.23 -4.16
N ALA A 101 1.12 6.26 -2.83
CA ALA A 101 -0.07 6.34 -1.98
C ALA A 101 -0.86 7.63 -2.26
N ALA A 102 -0.19 8.77 -2.29
CA ALA A 102 -0.81 10.07 -2.59
C ALA A 102 -1.41 10.13 -4.01
N PHE A 103 -0.73 9.51 -4.99
CA PHE A 103 -1.23 9.41 -6.36
C PHE A 103 -2.54 8.62 -6.43
N LEU A 104 -2.62 7.46 -5.77
CA LEU A 104 -3.84 6.64 -5.77
C LEU A 104 -5.01 7.31 -5.04
N GLU A 105 -4.73 8.01 -3.95
CA GLU A 105 -5.75 8.79 -3.23
C GLU A 105 -6.33 9.91 -4.10
N SER A 106 -5.48 10.60 -4.87
CA SER A 106 -5.91 11.73 -5.70
C SER A 106 -6.51 11.29 -7.04
N TYR A 107 -6.01 10.20 -7.62
CA TYR A 107 -6.26 9.83 -9.01
C TYR A 107 -6.65 8.36 -9.23
N GLY A 108 -6.93 7.58 -8.18
CA GLY A 108 -7.23 6.15 -8.30
C GLY A 108 -8.43 5.83 -9.22
N GLU A 109 -9.43 6.72 -9.26
CA GLU A 109 -10.59 6.60 -10.15
C GLU A 109 -10.37 7.19 -11.55
N ASN A 110 -9.20 7.75 -11.82
CA ASN A 110 -8.92 8.40 -13.10
C ASN A 110 -8.89 7.38 -14.24
N ARG A 111 -9.61 7.65 -15.32
CA ARG A 111 -9.73 6.78 -16.50
C ARG A 111 -8.41 6.56 -17.26
N ALA A 112 -7.36 7.31 -16.93
CA ALA A 112 -6.01 7.05 -17.43
C ALA A 112 -5.37 5.80 -16.80
N LEU A 113 -5.82 5.40 -15.60
CA LEU A 113 -5.38 4.17 -14.96
C LEU A 113 -6.12 2.98 -15.56
N SER A 114 -5.33 2.06 -16.09
CA SER A 114 -5.82 0.77 -16.55
C SER A 114 -5.77 -0.23 -15.41
N LYS A 115 -6.59 -1.29 -15.50
CA LYS A 115 -6.50 -2.46 -14.63
C LYS A 115 -5.07 -2.98 -14.47
N GLN A 116 -4.31 -3.04 -15.57
CA GLN A 116 -2.92 -3.51 -15.55
C GLN A 116 -2.01 -2.61 -14.69
N HIS A 117 -2.20 -1.28 -14.72
CA HIS A 117 -1.45 -0.37 -13.85
C HIS A 117 -1.73 -0.67 -12.38
N VAL A 118 -3.02 -0.74 -12.02
CA VAL A 118 -3.44 -0.94 -10.63
C VAL A 118 -2.99 -2.29 -10.08
N VAL A 119 -3.15 -3.37 -10.86
CA VAL A 119 -2.71 -4.71 -10.45
C VAL A 119 -1.18 -4.76 -10.28
N ALA A 120 -0.41 -4.12 -11.17
CA ALA A 120 1.04 -4.05 -11.05
C ALA A 120 1.48 -3.31 -9.78
N ILE A 121 0.85 -2.16 -9.48
CA ILE A 121 1.10 -1.40 -8.24
C ILE A 121 0.78 -2.25 -7.01
N TYR A 122 -0.39 -2.91 -7.02
CA TYR A 122 -0.84 -3.75 -5.92
C TYR A 122 0.15 -4.89 -5.65
N LYS A 123 0.50 -5.68 -6.66
CA LYS A 123 1.40 -6.84 -6.50
C LYS A 123 2.81 -6.42 -6.08
N ALA A 124 3.34 -5.33 -6.64
CA ALA A 124 4.63 -4.79 -6.23
C ALA A 124 4.62 -4.38 -4.74
N CYS A 125 3.59 -3.66 -4.29
CA CYS A 125 3.52 -3.18 -2.92
C CYS A 125 3.16 -4.31 -1.92
N GLN A 126 2.35 -5.27 -2.33
CA GLN A 126 2.09 -6.51 -1.57
C GLN A 126 3.41 -7.26 -1.31
N GLY A 127 4.24 -7.44 -2.33
CA GLY A 127 5.55 -8.07 -2.21
C GLY A 127 6.48 -7.30 -1.27
N THR A 128 6.60 -5.99 -1.49
CA THR A 128 7.43 -5.09 -0.66
C THR A 128 6.99 -5.10 0.81
N ALA A 129 5.69 -5.00 1.09
CA ALA A 129 5.15 -5.00 2.45
C ALA A 129 5.55 -6.26 3.24
N ARG A 130 5.65 -7.40 2.55
CA ARG A 130 6.01 -8.68 3.16
C ARG A 130 7.52 -8.83 3.32
N ALA A 131 8.26 -8.60 2.24
CA ALA A 131 9.67 -8.99 2.12
C ALA A 131 10.68 -7.95 2.63
N ASP A 132 10.32 -6.65 2.70
CA ASP A 132 11.32 -5.60 2.98
C ASP A 132 11.92 -5.74 4.40
N ALA A 133 13.19 -5.38 4.58
CA ALA A 133 13.83 -5.43 5.90
C ALA A 133 13.44 -4.24 6.81
N PHE A 134 12.97 -3.14 6.22
CA PHE A 134 12.71 -1.89 6.92
C PHE A 134 11.23 -1.67 7.20
N ASN A 135 10.86 -1.58 8.47
CA ASN A 135 9.47 -1.41 8.90
C ASN A 135 8.80 -0.15 8.31
N ARG A 136 9.55 0.95 8.08
CA ARG A 136 9.01 2.14 7.42
C ARG A 136 8.59 1.85 5.98
N VAL A 137 9.40 1.10 5.24
CA VAL A 137 9.08 0.72 3.85
C VAL A 137 7.88 -0.22 3.84
N LYS A 138 7.82 -1.20 4.75
CA LYS A 138 6.64 -2.06 4.92
C LYS A 138 5.36 -1.25 5.16
N ALA A 139 5.40 -0.30 6.08
CA ALA A 139 4.27 0.52 6.44
C ALA A 139 3.76 1.36 5.25
N GLN A 140 4.68 1.97 4.47
CA GLN A 140 4.28 2.72 3.29
C GLN A 140 3.75 1.82 2.16
N ALA A 141 4.32 0.62 2.00
CA ALA A 141 3.80 -0.34 1.04
C ALA A 141 2.38 -0.81 1.39
N LEU A 142 2.08 -1.02 2.68
CA LEU A 142 0.72 -1.30 3.16
C LEU A 142 -0.22 -0.12 2.87
N SER A 143 0.20 1.13 3.08
CA SER A 143 -0.60 2.32 2.72
C SER A 143 -0.98 2.33 1.24
N VAL A 144 -0.06 1.95 0.34
CA VAL A 144 -0.36 1.84 -1.09
C VAL A 144 -1.40 0.74 -1.36
N VAL A 145 -1.25 -0.44 -0.74
CA VAL A 145 -2.21 -1.54 -0.86
C VAL A 145 -3.61 -1.11 -0.39
N ILE A 146 -3.70 -0.42 0.75
CA ILE A 146 -4.95 0.13 1.29
C ILE A 146 -5.56 1.12 0.29
N ASN A 147 -4.77 2.04 -0.28
CA ASN A 147 -5.26 3.02 -1.24
C ASN A 147 -5.72 2.38 -2.56
N VAL A 148 -5.09 1.30 -3.02
CA VAL A 148 -5.64 0.52 -4.16
C VAL A 148 -7.02 -0.05 -3.81
N LEU A 149 -7.16 -0.66 -2.63
CA LEU A 149 -8.43 -1.27 -2.21
C LEU A 149 -9.53 -0.22 -2.00
N ARG A 150 -9.18 0.99 -1.58
CA ARG A 150 -10.12 2.09 -1.32
C ARG A 150 -10.51 2.89 -2.57
N PHE A 151 -9.54 3.25 -3.41
CA PHE A 151 -9.74 4.24 -4.49
C PHE A 151 -9.69 3.62 -5.89
N CYS A 152 -9.24 2.37 -6.02
CA CYS A 152 -9.15 1.66 -7.29
C CYS A 152 -9.97 0.35 -7.25
N ASP A 153 -11.02 0.32 -6.43
CA ASP A 153 -11.73 -0.90 -6.08
C ASP A 153 -12.29 -1.63 -7.33
N LYS A 154 -12.84 -0.89 -8.28
CA LYS A 154 -13.39 -1.43 -9.54
C LYS A 154 -12.34 -1.99 -10.49
N GLN A 155 -11.06 -1.75 -10.25
CA GLN A 155 -9.98 -2.13 -11.16
C GLN A 155 -9.25 -3.43 -10.77
N VAL A 156 -9.54 -4.01 -9.60
CA VAL A 156 -8.95 -5.28 -9.16
C VAL A 156 -10.02 -6.31 -8.83
N SER A 157 -9.83 -7.53 -9.31
CA SER A 157 -10.71 -8.69 -9.09
C SER A 157 -10.02 -9.72 -8.18
N SER A 158 -10.80 -10.68 -7.66
CA SER A 158 -10.26 -11.74 -6.80
C SER A 158 -9.14 -12.54 -7.49
N GLU A 159 -9.30 -12.84 -8.78
CA GLU A 159 -8.29 -13.54 -9.60
C GLU A 159 -6.96 -12.77 -9.68
N ASP A 160 -7.00 -11.43 -9.63
CA ASP A 160 -5.79 -10.63 -9.76
C ASP A 160 -4.98 -10.62 -8.46
N ILE A 161 -5.64 -10.67 -7.29
CA ILE A 161 -5.00 -10.35 -5.99
C ILE A 161 -5.08 -11.44 -4.94
N GLU A 162 -5.83 -12.52 -5.18
CA GLU A 162 -5.91 -13.73 -4.34
C GLU A 162 -6.18 -13.38 -2.86
N PRO A 163 -7.35 -12.76 -2.56
CA PRO A 163 -7.63 -12.15 -1.25
C PRO A 163 -7.54 -13.15 -0.10
N GLY A 164 -8.04 -14.37 -0.26
CA GLY A 164 -7.96 -15.43 0.74
C GLY A 164 -6.52 -15.77 1.13
N GLU A 165 -5.66 -16.00 0.15
CA GLU A 165 -4.24 -16.29 0.42
C GLU A 165 -3.54 -15.11 1.10
N TYR A 166 -3.87 -13.89 0.69
CA TYR A 166 -3.21 -12.73 1.27
C TYR A 166 -3.64 -12.49 2.71
N VAL A 167 -4.93 -12.66 3.03
CA VAL A 167 -5.43 -12.59 4.41
C VAL A 167 -4.72 -13.62 5.29
N ASP A 168 -4.56 -14.87 4.82
CA ASP A 168 -3.86 -15.91 5.58
C ASP A 168 -2.38 -15.54 5.85
N LYS A 169 -1.68 -15.06 4.82
CA LYS A 169 -0.28 -14.57 4.94
C LYS A 169 -0.17 -13.41 5.92
N LEU A 170 -1.05 -12.41 5.83
CA LEU A 170 -1.08 -11.26 6.75
C LEU A 170 -1.39 -11.69 8.18
N PHE A 171 -2.35 -12.59 8.36
CA PHE A 171 -2.71 -13.08 9.67
C PHE A 171 -1.56 -13.84 10.34
N TYR A 172 -0.85 -14.67 9.57
CA TYR A 172 0.39 -15.28 10.02
C TYR A 172 1.42 -14.23 10.43
N ASP A 173 1.67 -13.22 9.59
CA ASP A 173 2.66 -12.18 9.86
C ASP A 173 2.30 -11.36 11.12
N ILE A 174 1.04 -11.02 11.34
CA ILE A 174 0.59 -10.30 12.55
C ILE A 174 0.93 -11.09 13.83
N LYS A 175 0.73 -12.42 13.79
CA LYS A 175 0.93 -13.30 14.94
C LYS A 175 2.39 -13.61 15.21
N PHE A 176 3.20 -13.80 14.18
CA PHE A 176 4.52 -14.42 14.32
C PHE A 176 5.68 -13.51 13.91
N SER A 177 5.43 -12.40 13.20
CA SER A 177 6.50 -11.48 12.82
C SER A 177 6.85 -10.49 13.94
N LYS A 178 8.07 -9.93 13.87
CA LYS A 178 8.53 -8.81 14.70
C LYS A 178 8.10 -7.44 14.15
N ALA A 179 6.99 -7.38 13.40
CA ALA A 179 6.45 -6.13 12.87
C ALA A 179 6.06 -5.15 14.00
N THR A 180 6.19 -3.85 13.74
CA THR A 180 5.78 -2.80 14.69
C THR A 180 4.25 -2.76 14.83
N GLN A 181 3.75 -2.19 15.92
CA GLN A 181 2.30 -1.97 16.11
C GLN A 181 1.65 -1.23 14.94
N THR A 182 2.35 -0.27 14.32
CA THR A 182 1.89 0.46 13.13
C THR A 182 1.66 -0.48 11.96
N ALA A 183 2.66 -1.31 11.63
CA ALA A 183 2.56 -2.25 10.53
C ALA A 183 1.46 -3.28 10.79
N LYS A 184 1.36 -3.82 12.02
CA LYS A 184 0.28 -4.74 12.38
C LYS A 184 -1.11 -4.11 12.26
N GLY A 185 -1.26 -2.85 12.71
CA GLY A 185 -2.49 -2.09 12.54
C GLY A 185 -2.90 -1.94 11.06
N GLN A 186 -1.94 -1.59 10.20
CA GLN A 186 -2.18 -1.48 8.75
C GLN A 186 -2.46 -2.84 8.08
N MET A 187 -1.80 -3.92 8.52
CA MET A 187 -2.12 -5.28 8.03
C MET A 187 -3.56 -5.66 8.36
N LEU A 188 -4.06 -5.31 9.55
CA LEU A 188 -5.45 -5.51 9.94
C LEU A 188 -6.41 -4.64 9.11
N GLU A 189 -6.03 -3.41 8.79
CA GLU A 189 -6.80 -2.55 7.88
C GLU A 189 -6.91 -3.16 6.47
N VAL A 190 -5.81 -3.72 5.94
CA VAL A 190 -5.83 -4.47 4.67
C VAL A 190 -6.78 -5.67 4.76
N ILE A 191 -6.71 -6.47 5.84
CA ILE A 191 -7.64 -7.59 6.05
C ILE A 191 -9.09 -7.10 6.04
N GLY A 192 -9.40 -6.02 6.77
CA GLY A 192 -10.74 -5.45 6.81
C GLY A 192 -11.26 -5.05 5.42
N HIS A 193 -10.43 -4.42 4.60
CA HIS A 193 -10.78 -4.08 3.22
C HIS A 193 -10.98 -5.31 2.32
N LEU A 194 -10.12 -6.33 2.45
CA LEU A 194 -10.26 -7.57 1.68
C LEU A 194 -11.54 -8.32 2.05
N VAL A 195 -11.88 -8.39 3.34
CA VAL A 195 -13.13 -9.00 3.82
C VAL A 195 -14.35 -8.27 3.28
N GLN A 196 -14.36 -6.94 3.37
CA GLN A 196 -15.48 -6.15 2.88
C GLN A 196 -15.70 -6.33 1.36
N LYS A 197 -14.61 -6.46 0.60
CA LYS A 197 -14.66 -6.48 -0.85
C LYS A 197 -14.82 -7.87 -1.46
N PHE A 198 -14.24 -8.88 -0.84
CA PHE A 198 -14.20 -10.26 -1.32
C PHE A 198 -14.70 -11.25 -0.25
N PRO A 199 -15.93 -11.07 0.27
CA PRO A 199 -16.41 -11.82 1.43
C PRO A 199 -16.46 -13.33 1.17
N GLU A 200 -16.82 -13.76 -0.05
CA GLU A 200 -16.89 -15.18 -0.40
C GLU A 200 -15.50 -15.84 -0.44
N ASP A 201 -14.48 -15.12 -0.93
CA ASP A 201 -13.12 -15.64 -1.02
C ASP A 201 -12.43 -15.80 0.34
N VAL A 202 -12.87 -15.04 1.36
CA VAL A 202 -12.26 -15.05 2.70
C VAL A 202 -13.13 -15.68 3.77
N LYS A 203 -14.34 -16.13 3.43
CA LYS A 203 -15.36 -16.63 4.38
C LYS A 203 -14.82 -17.67 5.37
N GLY A 204 -13.98 -18.59 4.90
CA GLY A 204 -13.37 -19.63 5.75
C GLY A 204 -12.38 -19.09 6.79
N LEU A 205 -11.85 -17.89 6.60
CA LEU A 205 -10.86 -17.24 7.48
C LEU A 205 -11.51 -16.31 8.52
N VAL A 206 -12.77 -15.91 8.30
CA VAL A 206 -13.48 -14.95 9.16
C VAL A 206 -13.64 -15.45 10.61
N PRO A 207 -14.16 -16.67 10.90
CA PRO A 207 -14.35 -17.12 12.28
C PRO A 207 -13.06 -17.16 13.14
N PRO A 208 -11.92 -17.71 12.66
CA PRO A 208 -10.69 -17.72 13.45
C PRO A 208 -10.10 -16.31 13.61
N LEU A 209 -10.23 -15.43 12.62
CA LEU A 209 -9.80 -14.03 12.72
C LEU A 209 -10.58 -13.28 13.79
N LEU A 210 -11.91 -13.35 13.76
CA LEU A 210 -12.77 -12.71 14.77
C LEU A 210 -12.40 -13.17 16.19
N SER A 211 -12.26 -14.48 16.38
CA SER A 211 -11.94 -15.06 17.70
C SER A 211 -10.57 -14.58 18.20
N TRP A 212 -9.60 -14.42 17.30
CA TRP A 212 -8.29 -13.87 17.65
C TRP A 212 -8.36 -12.36 17.95
N ILE A 213 -9.06 -11.58 17.13
CA ILE A 213 -9.21 -10.13 17.31
C ILE A 213 -9.86 -9.80 18.65
N GLU A 214 -10.94 -10.51 19.01
CA GLU A 214 -11.63 -10.35 20.31
C GLU A 214 -10.67 -10.60 21.48
N GLY A 215 -9.91 -11.70 21.42
CA GLY A 215 -8.93 -12.03 22.44
C GLY A 215 -7.79 -11.01 22.54
N GLU A 216 -7.36 -10.46 21.40
CA GLU A 216 -6.30 -9.45 21.38
C GLU A 216 -6.78 -8.09 21.88
N LEU A 217 -7.99 -7.66 21.51
CA LEU A 217 -8.61 -6.45 22.06
C LEU A 217 -8.75 -6.53 23.58
N GLN A 218 -9.17 -7.69 24.11
CA GLN A 218 -9.25 -7.89 25.56
C GLN A 218 -7.89 -7.69 26.24
N LYS A 219 -6.79 -8.18 25.66
CA LYS A 219 -5.44 -7.96 26.19
C LYS A 219 -5.04 -6.49 26.13
N GLN A 220 -5.32 -5.82 25.01
CA GLN A 220 -4.98 -4.40 24.85
C GLN A 220 -5.74 -3.53 25.84
N PHE A 221 -7.04 -3.77 26.04
CA PHE A 221 -7.85 -3.00 27.00
C PHE A 221 -7.52 -3.29 28.46
N ALA A 222 -6.99 -4.48 28.77
CA ALA A 222 -6.48 -4.82 30.09
C ALA A 222 -5.04 -4.30 30.34
N SER A 223 -4.35 -3.81 29.31
CA SER A 223 -2.97 -3.34 29.40
C SER A 223 -2.89 -1.92 29.97
N ASN A 224 -1.86 -1.65 30.77
CA ASN A 224 -1.54 -0.29 31.23
C ASN A 224 -0.86 0.56 30.13
N SER A 225 -0.46 -0.06 29.02
CA SER A 225 0.20 0.59 27.89
C SER A 225 -0.33 -0.01 26.58
N PRO A 226 -1.58 0.28 26.19
CA PRO A 226 -2.17 -0.25 24.96
C PRO A 226 -1.43 0.27 23.72
N GLU A 227 -1.26 -0.61 22.75
CA GLU A 227 -0.69 -0.29 21.44
C GLU A 227 -1.77 0.33 20.54
N MET A 228 -1.96 1.65 20.65
CA MET A 228 -3.12 2.34 20.05
C MET A 228 -3.25 2.14 18.53
N LEU A 229 -2.15 1.99 17.80
CA LEU A 229 -2.21 1.74 16.35
C LEU A 229 -2.66 0.31 16.03
N LEU A 230 -2.28 -0.66 16.86
CA LEU A 230 -2.79 -2.02 16.79
C LEU A 230 -4.28 -2.06 17.16
N VAL A 231 -4.67 -1.38 18.24
CA VAL A 231 -6.08 -1.28 18.67
C VAL A 231 -6.96 -0.70 17.55
N ASN A 232 -6.53 0.36 16.88
CA ASN A 232 -7.27 0.93 15.76
C ASN A 232 -7.46 -0.08 14.63
N GLY A 233 -6.39 -0.80 14.25
CA GLY A 233 -6.47 -1.86 13.24
C GLY A 233 -7.39 -3.01 13.65
N LEU A 234 -7.33 -3.44 14.91
CA LEU A 234 -8.20 -4.48 15.46
C LEU A 234 -9.67 -4.09 15.39
N LEU A 235 -10.02 -2.87 15.81
CA LEU A 235 -11.38 -2.34 15.75
C LEU A 235 -11.87 -2.17 14.32
N PHE A 236 -11.02 -1.65 13.43
CA PHE A 236 -11.33 -1.52 12.01
C PHE A 236 -11.65 -2.88 11.41
N ALA A 237 -10.76 -3.87 11.56
CA ALA A 237 -10.99 -5.21 11.04
C ALA A 237 -12.26 -5.82 11.64
N LEU A 238 -12.41 -5.78 12.97
CA LEU A 238 -13.58 -6.31 13.68
C LEU A 238 -14.89 -5.83 13.06
N ALA A 239 -15.03 -4.52 12.84
CA ALA A 239 -16.25 -3.94 12.28
C ALA A 239 -16.64 -4.55 10.93
N ARG A 240 -15.67 -4.86 10.06
CA ARG A 240 -15.94 -5.46 8.73
C ARG A 240 -16.17 -6.96 8.82
N LEU A 241 -15.40 -7.67 9.65
CA LEU A 241 -15.60 -9.11 9.83
C LEU A 241 -16.98 -9.43 10.44
N LEU A 242 -17.51 -8.57 11.31
CA LEU A 242 -18.84 -8.75 11.89
C LEU A 242 -19.98 -8.60 10.87
N GLU A 243 -19.77 -7.89 9.76
CA GLU A 243 -20.74 -7.85 8.65
C GLU A 243 -20.91 -9.24 8.01
N CYS A 244 -19.88 -10.09 8.06
CA CYS A 244 -19.93 -11.48 7.57
C CYS A 244 -20.52 -12.47 8.59
N GLU A 245 -20.57 -12.13 9.88
CA GLU A 245 -21.13 -12.96 10.95
C GLU A 245 -22.12 -12.15 11.84
N PRO A 246 -23.25 -11.69 11.29
CA PRO A 246 -24.18 -10.81 12.02
C PRO A 246 -24.79 -11.46 13.28
N GLU A 247 -24.83 -12.79 13.33
CA GLU A 247 -25.40 -13.56 14.45
C GLU A 247 -24.40 -13.83 15.59
N ARG A 248 -23.11 -13.49 15.41
CA ARG A 248 -22.03 -13.86 16.34
C ARG A 248 -22.30 -13.48 17.80
N TYR A 249 -22.91 -12.32 18.01
CA TYR A 249 -23.23 -11.81 19.35
C TYR A 249 -24.72 -11.88 19.70
N ILE A 250 -25.57 -12.39 18.81
CA ILE A 250 -27.01 -12.56 19.08
C ILE A 250 -27.20 -13.66 20.13
N HIS A 251 -26.42 -14.74 20.04
CA HIS A 251 -26.54 -15.89 20.93
C HIS A 251 -25.57 -15.88 22.12
N ASN A 252 -24.69 -14.87 22.21
CA ASN A 252 -23.68 -14.77 23.25
C ASN A 252 -23.75 -13.41 23.96
N GLU A 253 -24.73 -13.30 24.87
CA GLU A 253 -24.99 -12.07 25.63
C GLU A 253 -23.77 -11.60 26.44
N GLY A 254 -22.94 -12.54 26.92
CA GLY A 254 -21.70 -12.23 27.64
C GLY A 254 -20.64 -11.58 26.76
N MET A 255 -20.45 -12.08 25.53
CA MET A 255 -19.55 -11.45 24.55
C MET A 255 -20.11 -10.12 24.05
N ARG A 256 -21.43 -10.04 23.81
CA ARG A 256 -22.10 -8.79 23.44
C ARG A 256 -21.85 -7.69 24.47
N LYS A 257 -22.08 -7.98 25.76
CA LYS A 257 -21.83 -7.02 26.85
C LYS A 257 -20.37 -6.57 26.93
N LYS A 258 -19.41 -7.48 26.68
CA LYS A 258 -17.97 -7.15 26.67
C LYS A 258 -17.53 -6.28 25.50
N VAL A 259 -18.14 -6.42 24.32
CA VAL A 259 -17.79 -5.61 23.14
C VAL A 259 -18.35 -4.18 23.26
N TYR A 260 -19.50 -4.01 23.92
CA TYR A 260 -20.16 -2.70 24.10
C TYR A 260 -19.77 -1.97 25.40
N SER A 261 -18.97 -2.59 26.28
CA SER A 261 -18.41 -1.98 27.50
C SER A 261 -17.03 -1.42 27.25
#